data_AF-A0A1B7T7I1-F1
#
_entry.id   AF-A0A1B7T7I1-F1
#
_cell.length_a   1.000
_cell.length_b   1.000
_cell.length_c   1.000
_cell.angle_alpha   90.00
_cell.angle_beta   90.00
_cell.angle_gamma   90.00
#
_symmetry.space_group_name_H-M   'P 1'
#
loop_
_entity.id
_entity.type
_entity.pdbx_description
1 polymer ?
#
loop_
_entity_poly.entity_id
_entity_poly.type
_entity_poly.pdbx_seq_one_letter_code
_entity_poly.pdbx_strand_id
1 'polypeptide(L)'
;VQVPQSINLPYKTHPDALSYTENVWKDTFPGVEKPPKENELVFYCAAGVRAKYAADKAAEQGYEKLGVYTGSFGDWKANNGKIEQV
;
A
#
# COMPACT_ATOMS: atom_id res chain seq x y z
N VAL A 1 7.62 -7.87 8.99
CA VAL A 1 7.51 -8.80 7.83
C VAL A 1 6.56 -8.25 6.79
N GLN A 2 6.92 -8.38 5.51
CA GLN A 2 6.12 -7.88 4.39
C GLN A 2 6.32 -8.74 3.14
N VAL A 3 5.52 -8.47 2.10
CA VAL A 3 5.79 -8.98 0.74
C VAL A 3 7.06 -8.29 0.22
N PRO A 4 8.04 -9.03 -0.35
CA PRO A 4 9.29 -8.45 -0.85
C PRO A 4 9.04 -7.32 -1.84
N GLN A 5 9.89 -6.29 -1.79
CA GLN A 5 9.82 -5.11 -2.67
C GLN A 5 8.53 -4.29 -2.55
N SER A 6 7.70 -4.53 -1.54
CA SER A 6 6.57 -3.67 -1.23
C SER A 6 6.98 -2.52 -0.32
N ILE A 7 6.20 -1.44 -0.38
CA ILE A 7 6.30 -0.33 0.57
C ILE A 7 5.18 -0.44 1.60
N ASN A 8 5.46 -0.05 2.84
CA ASN A 8 4.48 -0.13 3.92
C ASN A 8 3.78 1.22 4.12
N LEU A 9 2.49 1.28 3.76
CA LEU A 9 1.60 2.42 4.03
C LEU A 9 0.49 1.98 5.01
N PRO A 10 0.64 2.22 6.33
CA PRO A 10 -0.27 1.68 7.33
C PRO A 10 -1.60 2.44 7.36
N TYR A 11 -2.63 1.84 6.77
CA TYR A 11 -3.99 2.42 6.69
C TYR A 11 -4.58 2.84 8.06
N LYS A 12 -4.22 2.17 9.16
CA LYS A 12 -4.79 2.47 10.49
C LYS A 12 -4.36 3.83 11.04
N THR A 13 -3.12 4.23 10.77
CA THR A 13 -2.54 5.49 11.29
C THR A 13 -2.49 6.57 10.21
N HIS A 14 -2.35 6.18 8.94
CA HIS A 14 -2.29 7.09 7.80
C HIS A 14 -3.25 6.64 6.69
N PRO A 15 -4.58 6.72 6.91
CA PRO A 15 -5.58 6.29 5.92
C PRO A 15 -5.51 7.11 4.63
N ASP A 16 -5.08 8.37 4.73
CA ASP A 16 -5.01 9.32 3.62
C ASP A 16 -3.56 9.55 3.14
N ALA A 17 -2.63 8.60 3.38
CA ALA A 17 -1.21 8.75 3.06
C ALA A 17 -0.94 9.25 1.62
N LEU A 18 -1.71 8.77 0.65
CA LEU A 18 -1.55 9.14 -0.77
C LEU A 18 -2.01 10.57 -1.09
N SER A 19 -2.80 11.21 -0.21
CA SER A 19 -3.19 12.62 -0.33
C SER A 19 -2.12 13.59 0.17
N TYR A 20 -1.11 13.10 0.90
CA TYR A 20 -0.09 13.95 1.52
C TYR A 20 0.71 14.70 0.47
N THR A 21 1.10 15.95 0.77
CA THR A 21 2.06 16.69 -0.05
C THR A 21 3.45 16.04 0.07
N GLU A 22 4.34 16.36 -0.86
CA GLU A 22 5.71 15.81 -0.88
C GLU A 22 6.46 16.04 0.45
N ASN A 23 6.27 17.20 1.08
CA ASN A 23 6.90 17.52 2.36
C ASN A 23 6.36 16.64 3.49
N VAL A 24 5.02 16.55 3.62
CA VAL A 24 4.39 15.71 4.65
C VAL A 24 4.73 14.23 4.44
N TRP A 25 4.82 13.80 3.18
CA TRP A 25 5.22 12.45 2.82
C TRP A 25 6.64 12.14 3.32
N LYS A 26 7.62 12.99 3.01
CA LYS A 26 9.02 12.80 3.42
C LYS A 26 9.19 12.72 4.94
N ASP A 27 8.44 13.53 5.68
CA ASP A 27 8.47 13.52 7.14
C ASP A 27 7.80 12.25 7.72
N THR A 28 6.74 11.76 7.08
CA THR A 28 5.96 10.60 7.57
C THR A 28 6.59 9.26 7.17
N PHE A 29 7.13 9.17 5.96
CA PHE A 29 7.68 7.95 5.36
C PHE A 29 9.13 8.18 4.90
N PRO A 30 10.07 8.41 5.83
CA PRO A 30 11.45 8.71 5.49
C PRO A 30 12.10 7.56 4.71
N GLY A 31 12.71 7.89 3.57
CA GLY A 31 13.37 6.92 2.68
C GLY A 31 12.43 6.12 1.79
N VAL A 32 11.13 6.38 1.81
CA VAL A 32 10.15 5.78 0.90
C VAL A 32 9.74 6.81 -0.14
N GLU A 33 9.94 6.50 -1.42
CA GLU A 33 9.50 7.38 -2.51
C GLU A 33 7.97 7.37 -2.63
N LYS A 34 7.38 8.56 -2.82
CA LYS A 34 5.94 8.66 -3.05
C LYS A 34 5.60 8.07 -4.41
N PRO A 35 4.64 7.13 -4.52
CA PRO A 35 4.28 6.56 -5.81
C PRO A 35 3.72 7.61 -6.78
N PRO A 36 4.28 7.73 -8.01
CA PRO A 36 3.70 8.51 -9.10
C PRO A 36 2.27 8.07 -9.45
N LYS A 37 1.45 8.98 -9.98
CA LYS A 37 0.04 8.69 -10.30
C LYS A 37 -0.14 7.75 -11.49
N GLU A 38 0.87 7.69 -12.35
CA GLU A 38 0.90 6.92 -13.59
C GLU A 38 1.23 5.43 -13.34
N ASN A 39 1.78 5.14 -12.14
CA ASN A 39 2.16 3.80 -11.72
C ASN A 39 0.94 2.97 -11.35
N GLU A 40 1.01 1.67 -11.63
CA GLU A 40 0.06 0.71 -11.09
C GLU A 40 0.36 0.43 -9.61
N LEU A 41 -0.67 0.60 -8.77
CA LEU A 41 -0.57 0.35 -7.34
C LEU A 41 -1.41 -0.88 -6.97
N VAL A 42 -0.75 -1.91 -6.43
CA VAL A 42 -1.41 -3.11 -5.92
C VAL A 42 -1.44 -3.06 -4.40
N PHE A 43 -2.64 -2.96 -3.83
CA PHE A 43 -2.83 -2.87 -2.38
C PHE A 43 -3.01 -4.25 -1.76
N TYR A 44 -2.40 -4.45 -0.61
CA TYR A 44 -2.64 -5.60 0.25
C TYR A 44 -2.63 -5.18 1.73
N CYS A 45 -3.23 -5.99 2.59
CA CYS A 45 -3.12 -5.82 4.04
C CYS A 45 -2.93 -7.21 4.70
N ALA A 46 -3.57 -7.47 5.84
CA ALA A 46 -3.58 -8.82 6.41
C ALA A 46 -4.59 -9.75 5.72
N ALA A 47 -5.79 -9.26 5.42
CA ALA A 47 -6.95 -10.07 4.98
C ALA A 47 -7.86 -9.33 3.97
N GLY A 48 -7.30 -8.44 3.15
CA GLY A 48 -8.02 -7.76 2.06
C GLY A 48 -8.79 -6.49 2.44
N VAL A 49 -9.50 -6.46 3.57
CA VAL A 49 -10.46 -5.38 3.90
C VAL A 49 -9.87 -3.96 3.81
N ARG A 50 -8.72 -3.73 4.46
CA ARG A 50 -8.07 -2.41 4.44
C ARG A 50 -7.43 -2.08 3.10
N ALA A 51 -7.05 -3.10 2.34
CA ALA A 51 -6.47 -2.91 1.01
C ALA A 51 -7.51 -2.31 0.04
N LYS A 52 -8.75 -2.78 0.12
CA LYS A 52 -9.87 -2.20 -0.64
C LYS A 52 -10.07 -0.72 -0.29
N TYR A 53 -10.18 -0.39 1.00
CA TYR A 53 -10.36 0.99 1.41
C TYR A 53 -9.20 1.91 1.03
N ALA A 54 -7.97 1.41 1.08
CA ALA A 54 -6.79 2.16 0.63
C ALA A 54 -6.83 2.42 -0.88
N ALA A 55 -7.26 1.44 -1.68
CA ALA A 55 -7.45 1.62 -3.13
C ALA A 55 -8.56 2.63 -3.43
N ASP A 56 -9.69 2.58 -2.71
CA ASP A 56 -10.77 3.57 -2.87
C ASP A 56 -10.25 5.00 -2.58
N LYS A 57 -9.45 5.16 -1.52
CA LYS A 57 -8.78 6.44 -1.22
C LYS A 57 -7.77 6.86 -2.28
N ALA A 58 -7.01 5.93 -2.85
CA ALA A 58 -6.10 6.23 -3.94
C ALA A 58 -6.86 6.74 -5.17
N ALA A 59 -8.00 6.13 -5.50
CA ALA A 59 -8.86 6.56 -6.61
C ALA A 59 -9.36 8.00 -6.41
N GLU A 60 -9.80 8.35 -5.19
CA GLU A 60 -10.20 9.73 -4.83
C GLU A 60 -9.07 10.75 -5.05
N GLN A 61 -7.81 10.33 -4.94
CA GLN A 61 -6.64 11.18 -5.16
C GLN A 61 -6.15 11.20 -6.62
N GLY A 62 -6.88 10.54 -7.54
CA GLY A 62 -6.58 10.53 -8.98
C GLY A 62 -5.51 9.53 -9.40
N TYR A 63 -5.31 8.46 -8.63
CA TYR A 63 -4.58 7.28 -9.12
C TYR A 63 -5.55 6.41 -9.93
N GLU A 64 -5.18 6.05 -11.15
CA GLU A 64 -6.09 5.37 -12.09
C GLU A 64 -5.85 3.86 -12.19
N LYS A 65 -4.59 3.42 -12.02
CA LYS A 65 -4.19 2.02 -12.14
C LYS A 65 -4.12 1.38 -10.76
N LEU A 66 -5.24 0.83 -10.31
CA LEU A 66 -5.40 0.33 -8.95
C LEU A 66 -5.80 -1.15 -8.96
N GLY A 67 -5.02 -1.96 -8.26
CA GLY A 67 -5.29 -3.37 -8.00
C GLY A 67 -5.48 -3.65 -6.51
N VAL A 68 -6.37 -4.57 -6.15
CA VAL A 68 -6.52 -5.04 -4.77
C VAL A 68 -6.23 -6.53 -4.72
N TYR A 69 -5.18 -6.91 -4.00
CA TYR A 69 -4.93 -8.30 -3.68
C TYR A 69 -5.79 -8.71 -2.47
N THR A 70 -6.98 -9.23 -2.78
CA THR A 70 -8.03 -9.56 -1.80
C THR A 70 -7.59 -10.60 -0.78
N GLY A 71 -6.84 -11.63 -1.20
CA GLY A 71 -6.24 -12.62 -0.31
C GLY A 71 -5.17 -12.03 0.62
N SER A 72 -4.48 -10.98 0.17
CA SER A 72 -3.55 -10.18 0.97
C SER A 72 -2.41 -11.02 1.59
N PHE A 73 -1.76 -10.53 2.64
CA PHE A 73 -0.62 -11.23 3.24
C PHE A 73 -1.00 -12.62 3.82
N GLY A 74 -2.27 -12.83 4.21
CA GLY A 74 -2.77 -14.13 4.63
C GLY A 74 -2.65 -15.18 3.52
N ASP A 75 -3.18 -14.87 2.34
CA ASP A 75 -3.08 -15.74 1.15
C ASP A 75 -1.64 -15.90 0.66
N TRP A 76 -0.85 -14.82 0.65
CA TRP A 76 0.56 -14.87 0.28
C TRP A 76 1.35 -15.90 1.11
N LYS A 77 1.15 -15.88 2.43
CA LYS A 77 1.77 -16.86 3.33
C LYS A 77 1.24 -18.27 3.12
N ALA A 78 -0.06 -18.42 2.90
CA ALA A 78 -0.69 -19.72 2.68
C ALA A 78 -0.14 -20.42 1.42
N ASN A 79 0.29 -19.64 0.43
CA ASN A 79 0.88 -20.12 -0.82
C ASN A 79 2.42 -20.09 -0.81
N ASN A 80 3.06 -20.13 0.37
CA ASN A 80 4.52 -20.16 0.53
C ASN A 80 5.25 -19.01 -0.18
N GLY A 81 4.62 -17.84 -0.29
CA GLY A 81 5.23 -16.65 -0.86
C GLY A 81 6.47 -16.23 -0.08
N LYS A 82 7.46 -15.65 -0.77
CA LYS A 82 8.69 -15.13 -0.15
C LYS A 82 8.34 -14.03 0.84
N ILE A 83 8.96 -14.00 2.01
CA ILE A 83 8.68 -12.99 3.05
C ILE A 83 9.97 -12.23 3.33
N GLU A 84 9.89 -10.90 3.35
CA GLU A 84 10.99 -10.04 3.76
C GLU A 84 10.81 -9.66 5.24
N GLN A 85 11.90 -9.73 6.02
CA GLN A 85 11.93 -9.20 7.37
C GLN A 85 12.25 -7.71 7.30
N VAL A 86 11.29 -6.91 7.75
CA VAL A 86 11.32 -5.46 7.88
C VAL A 86 11.01 -5.11 9.32
#